data_AF-I0H5Y8-F1
#
_entry.id   AF-I0H5Y8-F1
#
_cell.length_a   1.000
_cell.length_b   1.000
_cell.length_c   1.000
_cell.angle_alpha   90.00
_cell.angle_beta   90.00
_cell.angle_gamma   90.00
#
_symmetry.space_group_name_H-M   'P 1'
#
loop_
_entity.id
_entity.type
_entity.pdbx_description
1 polymer ?
#
loop_
_entity_poly.entity_id
_entity_poly.type
_entity_poly.pdbx_seq_one_letter_code
_entity_poly.pdbx_strand_id
1 'polypeptide(L)'
;MSRWADIENDEPEFAARVRGLFESHDHKFMATLRKDGAPRISVVEARFTDGDVVMGMMGRSLKVADLRRDPRLVLSSASDDVSADPADWPGDARVSGRAIEVLDPARPQVPSNVFRIDMSEVVLNYISRSEGLVVETWRTGKGLERRPLG
;
A
#
# COMPACT_ATOMS: atom_id res chain seq x y z
N MET A 1 12.30 -3.26 -8.25
CA MET A 1 11.30 -2.60 -7.40
C MET A 1 11.30 -1.12 -7.75
N SER A 2 10.22 -0.43 -7.44
CA SER A 2 10.01 0.96 -7.87
C SER A 2 9.52 1.84 -6.73
N ARG A 3 9.77 3.14 -6.85
CA ARG A 3 9.20 4.19 -6.00
C ARG A 3 7.80 4.52 -6.48
N TRP A 4 7.06 5.31 -5.70
CA TRP A 4 5.72 5.73 -6.08
C TRP A 4 5.75 6.66 -7.30
N ALA A 5 6.75 7.55 -7.36
CA ALA A 5 6.98 8.43 -8.50
C ALA A 5 7.13 7.68 -9.83
N ASP A 6 7.70 6.47 -9.83
CA ASP A 6 7.82 5.69 -11.06
C ASP A 6 6.43 5.28 -11.59
N ILE A 7 5.52 4.88 -10.69
CA ILE A 7 4.15 4.53 -11.04
C ILE A 7 3.34 5.77 -11.42
N GLU A 8 3.53 6.89 -10.72
CA GLU A 8 2.90 8.17 -11.07
C GLU A 8 3.31 8.66 -12.46
N ASN A 9 4.57 8.46 -12.84
CA ASN A 9 5.07 8.85 -14.16
C ASN A 9 4.59 7.92 -15.28
N ASP A 10 4.62 6.60 -15.04
CA ASP A 10 4.29 5.61 -16.06
C ASP A 10 2.76 5.46 -16.23
N GLU A 11 1.99 5.51 -15.13
CA GLU A 11 0.56 5.19 -15.08
C GLU A 11 -0.23 6.21 -14.21
N PRO A 12 -0.29 7.50 -14.61
CA PRO A 12 -0.78 8.59 -13.74
C PRO A 12 -2.23 8.44 -13.28
N GLU A 13 -3.14 7.96 -14.14
CA GLU A 13 -4.55 7.78 -13.79
C GLU A 13 -4.75 6.66 -12.76
N PHE A 14 -4.06 5.53 -12.96
CA PHE A 14 -4.04 4.42 -12.02
C PHE A 14 -3.46 4.85 -10.67
N ALA A 15 -2.33 5.56 -10.69
CA ALA A 15 -1.70 6.09 -9.50
C ALA A 15 -2.63 7.03 -8.72
N ALA A 16 -3.31 7.96 -9.41
CA ALA A 16 -4.25 8.89 -8.78
C ALA A 16 -5.41 8.16 -8.06
N ARG A 17 -5.98 7.11 -8.68
CA ARG A 17 -7.06 6.30 -8.08
C ARG A 17 -6.59 5.56 -6.83
N VAL A 18 -5.44 4.88 -6.93
CA VAL A 18 -4.84 4.17 -5.78
C VAL A 18 -4.55 5.14 -4.65
N ARG A 19 -3.91 6.28 -4.94
CA ARG A 19 -3.62 7.30 -3.92
C ARG A 19 -4.89 7.81 -3.25
N GLY A 20 -5.94 8.11 -4.03
CA GLY A 20 -7.24 8.54 -3.50
C GLY A 20 -7.85 7.55 -2.51
N LEU A 21 -7.76 6.24 -2.80
CA LEU A 21 -8.25 5.19 -1.88
C LEU A 21 -7.40 5.06 -0.61
N PHE A 22 -6.09 5.30 -0.70
CA PHE A 22 -5.27 5.34 0.50
C PHE A 22 -5.51 6.62 1.32
N GLU A 23 -5.72 7.77 0.68
CA GLU A 23 -5.90 9.04 1.38
C GLU A 23 -7.34 9.24 1.90
N SER A 24 -8.32 8.39 1.51
CA SER A 24 -9.71 8.48 2.00
C SER A 24 -9.87 8.16 3.49
N HIS A 25 -8.88 7.50 4.10
CA HIS A 25 -8.86 7.13 5.50
C HIS A 25 -7.48 7.40 6.10
N ASP A 26 -7.36 7.61 7.41
CA ASP A 26 -6.05 7.70 8.06
C ASP A 26 -5.39 6.31 8.17
N HIS A 27 -6.19 5.33 8.60
CA HIS A 27 -5.72 4.00 8.95
C HIS A 27 -5.62 3.06 7.75
N LYS A 28 -4.59 2.20 7.75
CA LYS A 28 -4.30 1.17 6.76
C LYS A 28 -4.02 -0.16 7.43
N PHE A 29 -4.22 -1.25 6.70
CA PHE A 29 -3.91 -2.59 7.17
C PHE A 29 -2.61 -3.07 6.55
N MET A 30 -1.61 -3.34 7.38
CA MET A 30 -0.32 -3.87 6.95
C MET A 30 -0.16 -5.31 7.37
N ALA A 31 0.26 -6.17 6.45
CA ALA A 31 0.68 -7.53 6.70
C ALA A 31 2.21 -7.63 6.66
N THR A 32 2.82 -8.22 7.71
CA THR A 32 4.26 -8.53 7.81
C THR A 32 4.47 -10.00 8.15
N LEU A 33 5.71 -10.49 8.07
CA LEU A 33 6.07 -11.86 8.44
C LEU A 33 6.71 -11.91 9.83
N ARG A 34 6.13 -12.70 10.72
CA ARG A 34 6.66 -12.97 12.05
C ARG A 34 7.92 -13.86 11.96
N LYS A 35 8.65 -13.97 13.09
CA LYS A 35 9.79 -14.88 13.24
C LYS A 35 9.48 -16.34 12.84
N ASP A 36 8.28 -16.79 13.14
CA ASP A 36 7.79 -18.15 12.86
C ASP A 36 7.23 -18.29 11.42
N GLY A 37 7.28 -17.23 10.61
CA GLY A 37 6.77 -17.20 9.24
C GLY A 37 5.27 -16.93 9.14
N ALA A 38 4.53 -16.87 10.25
CA ALA A 38 3.10 -16.56 10.22
C ALA A 38 2.87 -15.07 9.87
N PRO A 39 1.78 -14.73 9.15
CA PRO A 39 1.44 -13.34 8.89
C PRO A 39 1.03 -12.62 10.18
N ARG A 40 1.45 -11.37 10.34
CA ARG A 40 0.93 -10.43 11.33
C ARG A 40 0.19 -9.31 10.60
N ILE A 41 -1.03 -9.02 11.03
CA ILE A 41 -1.75 -7.82 10.59
C ILE A 41 -1.59 -6.72 11.65
N SER A 42 -1.40 -5.48 11.21
CA SER A 42 -1.35 -4.31 12.08
C SER A 42 -1.97 -3.11 11.39
N VAL A 43 -2.64 -2.25 12.17
CA VAL A 43 -3.04 -0.93 11.70
C VAL A 43 -1.84 0.02 11.74
N VAL A 44 -1.70 0.81 10.67
CA VAL A 44 -0.65 1.83 10.50
C VAL A 44 -1.22 3.05 9.76
N GLU A 45 -0.52 4.18 9.88
CA GLU A 45 -0.71 5.33 8.99
C GLU A 45 0.33 5.27 7.87
N ALA A 46 -0.07 5.70 6.67
CA ALA A 46 0.80 5.82 5.51
C ALA A 46 0.53 7.15 4.78
N ARG A 47 1.56 7.74 4.18
CA ARG A 47 1.46 9.00 3.43
C ARG A 47 2.22 8.90 2.12
N PHE A 48 1.71 9.59 1.10
CA PHE A 48 2.38 9.77 -0.18
C PHE A 48 3.13 11.11 -0.13
N THR A 49 4.46 11.06 -0.15
CA THR A 49 5.32 12.26 -0.07
C THR A 49 6.60 12.05 -0.86
N ASP A 50 7.06 13.09 -1.57
CA ASP A 50 8.34 13.10 -2.30
C ASP A 50 8.54 11.91 -3.24
N GLY A 51 7.44 11.41 -3.83
CA GLY A 51 7.46 10.26 -4.73
C GLY A 51 7.59 8.91 -4.04
N ASP A 52 7.31 8.80 -2.74
CA ASP A 52 7.32 7.56 -1.97
C ASP A 52 6.01 7.36 -1.19
N VAL A 53 5.75 6.09 -0.84
CA VAL A 53 4.79 5.72 0.22
C VAL A 53 5.56 5.50 1.52
N VAL A 54 5.29 6.34 2.52
CA VAL A 54 6.01 6.38 3.79
C VAL A 54 5.09 5.99 4.94
N MET A 55 5.58 5.15 5.86
CA MET A 55 4.88 4.69 7.04
C MET A 55 5.64 5.07 8.32
N GLY A 56 4.96 5.68 9.27
CA GLY A 56 5.49 5.97 10.60
C GLY A 56 5.02 4.94 11.62
N MET A 57 5.91 4.44 12.47
CA MET A 57 5.57 3.42 13.47
C MET A 57 6.33 3.59 14.77
N MET A 58 5.70 3.29 15.90
CA MET A 58 6.39 3.22 17.20
C MET A 58 7.51 2.16 17.16
N GLY A 59 8.74 2.53 17.50
CA GLY A 59 9.94 1.76 17.19
C GLY A 59 10.13 0.46 17.96
N ARG A 60 9.47 0.32 19.12
CA ARG A 60 9.41 -0.93 19.90
C ARG A 60 8.25 -1.85 19.50
N SER A 61 7.47 -1.49 18.48
CA SER A 61 6.33 -2.31 18.05
C SER A 61 6.78 -3.58 17.34
N LEU A 62 5.97 -4.64 17.45
CA LEU A 62 6.31 -5.94 16.87
C LEU A 62 6.38 -5.91 15.34
N LYS A 63 5.60 -5.05 14.67
CA LYS A 63 5.68 -4.84 13.22
C LYS A 63 7.03 -4.27 12.77
N VAL A 64 7.67 -3.42 13.58
CA VAL A 64 9.03 -2.93 13.30
C VAL A 64 10.05 -4.07 13.45
N ALA A 65 9.91 -4.90 14.49
CA ALA A 65 10.77 -6.07 14.68
C ALA A 65 10.61 -7.12 13.56
N ASP A 66 9.39 -7.27 13.03
CA ASP A 66 9.11 -8.10 11.86
C ASP A 66 9.81 -7.54 10.62
N LEU A 67 9.61 -6.25 10.28
CA LEU A 67 10.20 -5.61 9.10
C LEU A 67 11.73 -5.60 9.08
N ARG A 68 12.37 -5.42 10.24
CA ARG A 68 13.84 -5.49 10.34
C ARG A 68 14.39 -6.89 10.10
N ARG A 69 13.60 -7.93 10.40
CA ARG A 69 13.97 -9.33 10.17
C ARG A 69 13.69 -9.74 8.73
N ASP A 70 12.51 -9.40 8.24
CA ASP A 70 12.07 -9.65 6.86
C ASP A 70 11.30 -8.41 6.38
N PRO A 71 11.86 -7.63 5.43
CA PRO A 71 11.26 -6.36 5.03
C PRO A 71 10.04 -6.53 4.14
N ARG A 72 9.63 -7.75 3.77
CA ARG A 72 8.45 -7.96 2.94
C ARG A 72 7.18 -7.54 3.66
N LEU A 73 6.33 -6.80 2.95
CA LEU A 73 5.02 -6.40 3.44
C LEU A 73 3.98 -6.30 2.32
N VAL A 74 2.72 -6.30 2.75
CA VAL A 74 1.60 -5.81 1.97
C VAL A 74 0.91 -4.73 2.79
N LEU A 75 0.59 -3.60 2.17
CA LEU A 75 -0.19 -2.53 2.75
C LEU A 75 -1.50 -2.39 1.97
N SER A 76 -2.64 -2.42 2.66
CA SER A 76 -3.97 -2.29 2.08
C SER A 76 -4.64 -1.00 2.55
N SER A 77 -5.35 -0.34 1.63
CA SER A 77 -6.30 0.72 1.98
C SER A 77 -7.41 0.15 2.87
N ALA A 78 -8.09 1.05 3.57
CA ALA A 78 -9.42 0.73 4.07
C ALA A 78 -10.39 0.65 2.87
N SER A 79 -11.52 0.00 3.08
CA SER A 79 -12.59 -0.13 2.11
C SER A 79 -13.87 0.40 2.74
N ASP A 80 -14.66 1.13 1.95
CA ASP A 80 -15.95 1.63 2.37
C ASP A 80 -17.05 0.59 2.13
N ASP A 81 -17.99 0.50 3.07
CA ASP A 81 -19.26 -0.19 2.82
C ASP A 81 -20.14 0.70 1.93
N VAL A 82 -20.74 0.11 0.88
CA VAL A 82 -21.76 0.77 0.07
C VAL A 82 -23.13 0.10 0.25
N SER A 83 -24.18 0.91 0.30
CA SER A 83 -25.52 0.45 0.71
C SER A 83 -26.56 0.36 -0.42
N ALA A 84 -26.30 0.93 -1.60
CA ALA A 84 -27.29 1.02 -2.67
C ALA A 84 -26.91 0.20 -3.91
N ASP A 85 -25.86 0.60 -4.64
CA ASP A 85 -25.38 -0.08 -5.84
C ASP A 85 -23.93 -0.56 -5.60
N PRO A 86 -23.59 -1.84 -5.79
CA PRO A 86 -22.21 -2.32 -5.70
C PRO A 86 -21.23 -1.55 -6.59
N ALA A 87 -21.68 -0.97 -7.70
CA ALA A 87 -20.85 -0.15 -8.57
C ALA A 87 -20.54 1.25 -8.01
N ASP A 88 -21.18 1.66 -6.91
CA ASP A 88 -20.83 2.87 -6.18
C ASP A 88 -19.64 2.64 -5.22
N TRP A 89 -19.21 1.39 -5.05
CA TRP A 89 -18.02 1.07 -4.28
C TRP A 89 -16.77 1.62 -4.97
N PRO A 90 -16.04 2.56 -4.34
CA PRO A 90 -14.88 3.20 -4.97
C PRO A 90 -13.73 2.22 -5.21
N GLY A 91 -13.74 1.08 -4.51
CA GLY A 91 -12.74 0.04 -4.61
C GLY A 91 -11.86 -0.10 -3.38
N ASP A 92 -10.90 -1.02 -3.45
CA ASP A 92 -9.78 -1.12 -2.53
C ASP A 92 -8.46 -1.18 -3.30
N ALA A 93 -7.40 -0.73 -2.65
CA ALA A 93 -6.06 -0.79 -3.22
C ALA A 93 -5.08 -1.42 -2.24
N ARG A 94 -4.12 -2.17 -2.79
CA ARG A 94 -3.03 -2.78 -2.02
C ARG A 94 -1.69 -2.59 -2.70
N VAL A 95 -0.67 -2.35 -1.90
CA VAL A 95 0.72 -2.17 -2.30
C VAL A 95 1.55 -3.28 -1.67
N SER A 96 2.25 -4.07 -2.49
CA SER A 96 3.16 -5.11 -2.04
C SER A 96 4.61 -4.69 -2.33
N GLY A 97 5.52 -4.98 -1.41
CA GLY A 97 6.90 -4.57 -1.57
C GLY A 97 7.82 -4.89 -0.40
N ARG A 98 8.88 -4.11 -0.27
CA ARG A 98 9.84 -4.20 0.83
C ARG A 98 9.92 -2.85 1.56
N ALA A 99 9.88 -2.89 2.88
CA ALA A 99 10.13 -1.73 3.72
C ALA A 99 11.63 -1.40 3.73
N ILE A 100 11.96 -0.16 3.45
CA ILE A 100 13.30 0.39 3.59
C ILE A 100 13.27 1.39 4.73
N GLU A 101 14.01 1.11 5.81
CA GLU A 101 14.10 2.01 6.97
C GLU A 101 14.79 3.31 6.55
N VAL A 102 14.10 4.44 6.72
CA VAL A 102 14.61 5.76 6.40
C VAL A 102 15.21 6.34 7.67
N LEU A 103 16.53 6.54 7.67
CA LEU A 103 17.21 7.27 8.72
C LEU A 103 17.10 8.76 8.40
N ASP A 104 16.35 9.50 9.21
CA ASP A 104 16.35 10.96 9.14
C ASP A 104 17.41 11.52 10.12
N PRO A 105 18.58 11.99 9.63
CA PRO A 105 19.61 12.57 10.49
C PRO A 105 19.17 13.89 11.16
N ALA A 106 18.13 14.56 10.65
CA ALA A 106 17.59 15.81 11.19
C ALA A 106 16.46 15.59 12.22
N ARG A 107 15.92 14.37 12.33
CA ARG A 107 14.97 13.97 13.38
C ARG A 107 15.61 12.91 14.26
N PRO A 108 16.43 13.29 15.25
CA PRO A 108 17.03 12.33 16.18
C PRO A 108 15.94 11.55 16.91
N GLN A 109 15.76 10.28 16.52
CA GLN A 109 14.96 9.21 17.14
C GLN A 109 13.94 9.66 18.21
N VAL A 110 12.97 10.47 17.81
CA VAL A 110 11.63 10.46 18.44
C VAL A 110 11.12 9.02 18.25
N PRO A 111 10.33 8.38 19.15
CA PRO A 111 10.16 6.92 19.12
C PRO A 111 9.41 6.36 17.88
N SER A 112 9.31 7.11 16.78
CA SER A 112 8.84 6.68 15.47
C SER A 112 10.00 6.22 14.57
N ASN A 113 10.01 4.95 14.17
CA ASN A 113 10.74 4.49 12.99
C ASN A 113 9.92 4.83 11.74
N VAL A 114 10.62 5.28 10.69
CA VAL A 114 10.03 5.63 9.40
C VAL A 114 10.51 4.63 8.36
N PHE A 115 9.59 4.12 7.57
CA PHE A 115 9.88 3.21 6.46
C PHE A 115 9.27 3.75 5.18
N ARG A 116 10.00 3.72 4.07
CA ARG A 116 9.38 3.82 2.74
C ARG A 116 9.18 2.44 2.14
N ILE A 117 8.22 2.31 1.23
CA ILE A 117 7.98 1.05 0.52
C ILE A 117 8.66 1.10 -0.85
N ASP A 118 9.58 0.17 -1.10
CA ASP A 118 9.97 -0.19 -2.46
C ASP A 118 9.00 -1.22 -3.01
N MET A 119 8.27 -0.84 -4.04
CA MET A 119 7.11 -1.59 -4.52
C MET A 119 7.50 -2.62 -5.57
N SER A 120 6.83 -3.75 -5.52
CA SER A 120 6.90 -4.79 -6.56
C SER A 120 5.56 -4.99 -7.27
N GLU A 121 4.45 -4.66 -6.61
CA GLU A 121 3.10 -4.82 -7.12
C GLU A 121 2.16 -3.79 -6.48
N VAL A 122 1.27 -3.22 -7.27
CA VAL A 122 0.13 -2.43 -6.80
C VAL A 122 -1.12 -2.99 -7.44
N VAL A 123 -2.16 -3.24 -6.64
CA VAL A 123 -3.44 -3.77 -7.13
C VAL A 123 -4.56 -2.84 -6.72
N LEU A 124 -5.49 -2.64 -7.65
CA LEU A 124 -6.72 -1.88 -7.49
C LEU A 124 -7.89 -2.79 -7.88
N ASN A 125 -8.82 -2.99 -6.95
CA ASN A 125 -10.06 -3.72 -7.17
C ASN A 125 -11.22 -2.73 -7.15
N TYR A 126 -12.16 -2.84 -8.09
CA TYR A 126 -13.38 -2.05 -8.11
C TYR A 126 -14.49 -2.75 -8.89
N ILE A 127 -15.75 -2.33 -8.70
CA ILE A 127 -16.88 -2.84 -9.46
C ILE A 127 -17.17 -1.91 -10.64
N SER A 128 -17.07 -2.44 -11.86
CA SER A 128 -17.52 -1.80 -13.09
C SER A 128 -18.99 -2.13 -13.37
N ARG A 129 -19.77 -1.12 -13.77
CA ARG A 129 -21.19 -1.27 -14.14
C ARG A 129 -21.39 -2.22 -15.32
N SER A 130 -20.43 -2.29 -16.24
CA SER A 130 -20.53 -3.11 -17.45
C SER A 130 -19.78 -4.44 -17.38
N GLU A 131 -18.76 -4.54 -16.52
CA GLU A 131 -17.81 -5.65 -16.52
C GLU A 131 -17.72 -6.39 -15.17
N GLY A 132 -18.55 -6.01 -14.19
CA GLY A 132 -18.49 -6.60 -12.85
C GLY A 132 -17.18 -6.26 -12.13
N LEU A 133 -16.64 -7.19 -11.35
CA LEU A 133 -15.39 -6.98 -10.62
C LEU A 133 -14.21 -6.81 -11.59
N VAL A 134 -13.47 -5.73 -11.46
CA VAL A 134 -12.26 -5.47 -12.23
C VAL A 134 -11.07 -5.43 -11.29
N VAL A 135 -9.99 -6.10 -11.70
CA VAL A 135 -8.69 -6.09 -11.03
C VAL A 135 -7.67 -5.44 -11.94
N GLU A 136 -7.14 -4.30 -11.53
CA GLU A 136 -5.99 -3.66 -12.17
C GLU A 136 -4.74 -3.97 -11.35
N THR A 137 -3.69 -4.44 -12.01
CA THR A 137 -2.44 -4.87 -11.35
C THR A 137 -1.25 -4.26 -12.08
N TRP A 138 -0.56 -3.35 -11.41
CA TRP A 138 0.75 -2.88 -11.83
C TRP A 138 1.84 -3.75 -11.20
N ARG A 139 2.89 -4.10 -11.97
CA ARG A 139 4.08 -4.80 -11.46
C ARG A 139 5.36 -4.19 -11.99
N THR A 140 6.39 -4.13 -11.15
CA THR A 140 7.71 -3.68 -11.59
C THR A 140 8.21 -4.51 -12.76
N GLY A 141 8.60 -3.85 -13.84
CA GLY A 141 9.13 -4.48 -15.05
C GLY A 141 8.08 -5.15 -15.95
N LYS A 142 6.78 -5.07 -15.61
CA LYS A 142 5.69 -5.57 -16.46
C LYS A 142 4.65 -4.50 -16.80
N GLY A 143 4.57 -3.41 -16.04
CA GLY A 143 3.57 -2.36 -16.24
C GLY A 143 2.20 -2.75 -15.71
N LEU A 144 1.17 -2.02 -16.16
CA LEU A 144 -0.22 -2.20 -15.75
C LEU A 144 -0.94 -3.27 -16.61
N GLU A 145 -1.62 -4.20 -15.93
CA GLU A 145 -2.55 -5.16 -16.52
C GLU A 145 -3.95 -4.93 -15.94
N ARG A 146 -4.98 -4.93 -16.79
CA ARG A 146 -6.39 -4.83 -16.39
C ARG A 146 -7.11 -6.15 -16.69
N ARG A 147 -7.81 -6.69 -15.69
CA ARG A 147 -8.55 -7.95 -15.80
C ARG A 147 -9.96 -7.84 -15.20
N PRO A 148 -11.00 -7.77 -16.03
CA PRO A 148 -12.37 -8.07 -15.62
C PRO A 148 -12.52 -9.52 -15.15
N LEU A 149 -13.36 -9.73 -14.13
CA LEU A 149 -13.71 -11.03 -13.56
C LEU A 149 -15.23 -11.32 -13.61
N GLY A 150 -16.02 -10.39 -14.15
CA GLY A 150 -17.47 -10.53 -14.36
C GLY A 150 -17.85 -11.24 -15.65
#